data_AF-A0A6A6I2Y1-F1
#
_entry.id   AF-A0A6A6I2Y1-F1
#
_cell.length_a   1.000
_cell.length_b   1.000
_cell.length_c   1.000
_cell.angle_alpha   90.00
_cell.angle_beta   90.00
_cell.angle_gamma   90.00
#
_symmetry.space_group_name_H-M   'P 1'
#
loop_
_entity.id
_entity.type
_entity.pdbx_description
1 polymer ?
#
loop_
_entity_poly.entity_id
_entity_poly.type
_entity_poly.pdbx_seq_one_letter_code
_entity_poly.pdbx_strand_id
1 'polypeptide(L)'
;HLKRLVDRGTVSTKTRKKEVALWADSEEIITFQWCCDEYTYTHPRIKMEITFYELVCSIWGLRPGEVVESSGHRGSNEGFKYKDIRLSLCPHKASGTLRYQIALTLRNRKFQRKNEGSLPVIMLYEELDPERYFVCPYRWFMSLALPDEVFVEYNDPAEFDKRWIRTGTNSRQYHIKEDKMELPILRKLEGNKISETEIMSATSIGKYLRQLGERCGYEEPLTYYTFRRGFGNGVEGKCHHELIRATLSITS
;
A
#
# COMPACT_ATOMS: atom_id res chain seq x y z
N HIS A 1 1.16 -30.54 21.02
CA HIS A 1 0.96 -29.91 22.34
C HIS A 1 -0.34 -29.10 22.42
N LEU A 2 -0.63 -28.20 21.47
CA LEU A 2 -1.87 -27.40 21.41
C LEU A 2 -3.17 -28.23 21.36
N LYS A 3 -3.22 -29.31 20.56
CA LYS A 3 -4.38 -30.24 20.54
C LYS A 3 -4.73 -30.76 21.94
N ARG A 4 -3.74 -31.22 22.71
CA ARG A 4 -3.95 -31.74 24.08
C ARG A 4 -4.49 -30.67 25.05
N LEU A 5 -4.28 -29.39 24.80
CA LEU A 5 -4.79 -28.29 25.63
C LEU A 5 -6.22 -27.86 25.25
N VAL A 6 -6.56 -28.05 23.97
CA VAL A 6 -7.93 -27.91 23.45
C VAL A 6 -8.80 -29.06 23.96
N ASP A 7 -8.30 -30.29 23.88
CA ASP A 7 -9.01 -31.50 24.32
C ASP A 7 -9.28 -31.51 25.84
N ARG A 8 -8.45 -30.80 26.61
CA ARG A 8 -8.60 -30.61 28.06
C ARG A 8 -9.54 -29.46 28.45
N GLY A 9 -10.17 -28.79 27.48
CA GLY A 9 -11.05 -27.64 27.73
C GLY A 9 -10.35 -26.40 28.28
N THR A 10 -9.03 -26.44 28.45
CA THR A 10 -8.20 -25.34 29.00
C THR A 10 -7.95 -24.21 28.00
N VAL A 11 -8.18 -24.42 26.71
CA VAL A 11 -8.00 -23.39 25.66
C VAL A 11 -9.15 -23.48 24.65
N SER A 12 -9.81 -22.35 24.40
CA SER A 12 -10.89 -22.24 23.42
C SER A 12 -10.35 -22.27 21.98
N THR A 13 -10.94 -23.09 21.11
CA THR A 13 -10.77 -23.06 19.65
C THR A 13 -11.77 -22.13 18.96
N LYS A 14 -12.68 -21.51 19.70
CA LYS A 14 -13.63 -20.56 19.11
C LYS A 14 -12.84 -19.45 18.42
N THR A 15 -13.09 -19.28 17.13
CA THR A 15 -12.56 -18.17 16.35
C THR A 15 -12.97 -16.88 17.04
N ARG A 16 -12.00 -16.13 17.59
CA ARG A 16 -12.26 -14.78 18.11
C ARG A 16 -12.93 -13.96 17.01
N LYS A 17 -13.92 -13.12 17.36
CA LYS A 17 -14.45 -12.14 16.43
C LYS A 17 -13.28 -11.32 15.91
N LYS A 18 -13.17 -11.24 14.59
CA LYS A 18 -12.03 -10.65 13.91
C LYS A 18 -12.50 -9.32 13.36
N GLU A 19 -11.93 -8.23 13.87
CA GLU A 19 -12.27 -6.90 13.40
C GLU A 19 -11.91 -6.70 11.92
N VAL A 20 -12.68 -5.83 11.29
CA VAL A 20 -12.74 -5.56 9.85
C VAL A 20 -12.73 -4.05 9.71
N ALA A 21 -11.70 -3.49 9.09
CA ALA A 21 -11.68 -2.08 8.71
C ALA A 21 -12.24 -2.02 7.29
N LEU A 22 -13.37 -1.38 7.12
CA LEU A 22 -13.94 -1.08 5.82
C LEU A 22 -13.11 0.00 5.12
N TRP A 23 -13.47 0.26 3.87
CA TRP A 23 -12.86 1.36 3.13
C TRP A 23 -13.08 2.71 3.83
N ALA A 24 -14.29 2.94 4.37
CA ALA A 24 -14.62 4.15 5.13
C ALA A 24 -13.70 4.33 6.35
N ASP A 25 -13.40 3.25 7.09
CA ASP A 25 -12.46 3.30 8.21
C ASP A 25 -11.06 3.75 7.73
N SER A 26 -10.62 3.29 6.56
CA SER A 26 -9.33 3.72 6.00
C SER A 26 -9.34 5.21 5.61
N GLU A 27 -10.45 5.70 5.06
CA GLU A 27 -10.62 7.14 4.77
C GLU A 27 -10.58 7.98 6.05
N GLU A 28 -11.26 7.54 7.11
CA GLU A 28 -11.27 8.20 8.41
C GLU A 28 -9.90 8.20 9.08
N ILE A 29 -9.21 7.04 9.11
CA ILE A 29 -7.88 6.91 9.70
C ILE A 29 -6.87 7.80 8.99
N ILE A 30 -6.87 7.82 7.64
CA ILE A 30 -5.98 8.69 6.87
C ILE A 30 -6.32 10.16 7.13
N THR A 31 -7.61 10.52 7.16
CA THR A 31 -8.04 11.89 7.46
C THR A 31 -7.58 12.31 8.85
N PHE A 32 -7.79 11.48 9.87
CA PHE A 32 -7.31 11.72 11.23
C PHE A 32 -5.79 11.91 11.25
N GLN A 33 -5.04 10.99 10.64
CA GLN A 33 -3.58 11.02 10.60
C GLN A 33 -3.05 12.35 10.05
N TRP A 34 -3.75 12.95 9.08
CA TRP A 34 -3.28 14.15 8.39
C TRP A 34 -3.86 15.47 8.91
N CYS A 35 -5.11 15.46 9.38
CA CYS A 35 -5.83 16.67 9.76
C CYS A 35 -5.95 16.87 11.28
N CYS A 36 -5.89 15.79 12.07
CA CYS A 36 -6.23 15.83 13.49
C CYS A 36 -5.10 15.34 14.41
N ASP A 37 -4.26 14.41 13.93
CA ASP A 37 -3.23 13.78 14.74
C ASP A 37 -2.07 14.74 15.04
N GLU A 38 -1.94 15.13 16.30
CA GLU A 38 -0.84 15.98 16.79
C GLU A 38 0.50 15.22 16.93
N TYR A 39 0.48 13.89 16.71
CA TYR A 39 1.68 13.08 16.83
C TYR A 39 2.77 13.47 15.81
N THR A 40 3.94 13.83 16.34
CA THR A 40 5.11 14.15 15.55
C THR A 40 5.97 12.91 15.32
N TYR A 41 6.06 12.46 14.07
CA TYR A 41 6.94 11.36 13.68
C TYR A 41 8.40 11.82 13.70
N THR A 42 9.31 10.94 14.14
CA THR A 42 10.77 11.21 14.18
C THR A 42 11.32 11.69 12.84
N HIS A 43 10.80 11.14 11.74
CA HIS A 43 11.12 11.58 10.39
C HIS A 43 9.83 11.70 9.57
N PRO A 44 9.59 12.80 8.83
CA PRO A 44 8.35 13.01 8.09
C PRO A 44 8.00 11.84 7.18
N ARG A 45 8.97 11.31 6.41
CA ARG A 45 8.78 10.16 5.50
C ARG A 45 8.00 8.99 6.11
N ILE A 46 8.15 8.70 7.41
CA ILE A 46 7.45 7.60 8.06
C ILE A 46 5.93 7.76 7.95
N LYS A 47 5.41 8.99 8.09
CA LYS A 47 3.98 9.26 7.93
C LYS A 47 3.51 8.97 6.50
N MET A 48 4.31 9.32 5.48
CA MET A 48 4.01 9.03 4.06
C MET A 48 4.04 7.53 3.77
N GLU A 49 5.03 6.82 4.32
CA GLU A 49 5.17 5.37 4.18
C GLU A 49 4.00 4.61 4.81
N ILE A 50 3.55 5.04 5.99
CA ILE A 50 2.37 4.46 6.66
C ILE A 50 1.12 4.69 5.81
N THR A 51 0.89 5.92 5.34
CA THR A 51 -0.29 6.23 4.51
C THR A 51 -0.29 5.45 3.19
N PHE A 52 0.86 5.37 2.51
CA PHE A 52 0.98 4.57 1.29
C PHE A 52 0.74 3.08 1.57
N TYR A 53 1.32 2.55 2.64
CA TYR A 53 1.10 1.16 3.06
C TYR A 53 -0.38 0.87 3.34
N GLU A 54 -1.05 1.73 4.11
CA GLU A 54 -2.46 1.61 4.44
C GLU A 54 -3.32 1.57 3.19
N LEU A 55 -3.15 2.52 2.27
CA LEU A 55 -3.90 2.57 1.03
C LEU A 55 -3.72 1.32 0.17
N VAL A 56 -2.49 0.87 -0.05
CA VAL A 56 -2.23 -0.32 -0.86
C VAL A 56 -2.86 -1.56 -0.22
N CYS A 57 -2.77 -1.69 1.11
CA CYS A 57 -3.39 -2.78 1.85
C CYS A 57 -4.92 -2.71 1.85
N SER A 58 -5.53 -1.53 1.92
CA SER A 58 -6.98 -1.35 1.90
C SER A 58 -7.58 -1.57 0.51
N ILE A 59 -6.89 -1.13 -0.56
CA ILE A 59 -7.38 -1.28 -1.94
C ILE A 59 -7.29 -2.73 -2.42
N TRP A 60 -6.23 -3.46 -2.06
CA TRP A 60 -5.95 -4.80 -2.62
C TRP A 60 -5.87 -5.94 -1.59
N GLY A 61 -6.06 -5.64 -0.31
CA GLY A 61 -6.04 -6.64 0.76
C GLY A 61 -4.69 -7.37 0.89
N LEU A 62 -3.57 -6.71 0.60
CA LEU A 62 -2.25 -7.34 0.59
C LEU A 62 -1.82 -7.83 1.98
N ARG A 63 -1.02 -8.92 2.03
CA ARG A 63 -0.37 -9.33 3.27
C ARG A 63 0.86 -8.45 3.53
N PRO A 64 1.27 -8.22 4.79
CA PRO A 64 2.46 -7.44 5.08
C PRO A 64 3.70 -7.99 4.41
N GLY A 65 3.89 -9.31 4.43
CA GLY A 65 5.04 -9.96 3.80
C GLY A 65 5.07 -9.88 2.27
N GLU A 66 4.04 -9.30 1.63
CA GLU A 66 4.06 -8.93 0.21
C GLU A 66 4.67 -7.54 0.01
N VAL A 67 4.55 -6.65 1.01
CA VAL A 67 4.82 -5.20 0.94
C VAL A 67 6.08 -4.80 1.71
N VAL A 68 6.28 -5.35 2.90
CA VAL A 68 7.36 -5.09 3.87
C VAL A 68 7.99 -6.39 4.35
N GLU A 69 9.13 -6.30 5.06
CA GLU A 69 9.82 -7.51 5.53
C GLU A 69 8.98 -8.27 6.55
N SER A 70 8.69 -9.53 6.22
CA SER A 70 7.93 -10.41 7.10
C SER A 70 8.78 -10.91 8.27
N SER A 71 8.18 -11.04 9.45
CA SER A 71 8.81 -11.71 10.60
C SER A 71 9.24 -13.15 10.30
N GLY A 72 8.58 -13.84 9.38
CA GLY A 72 8.95 -15.20 8.95
C GLY A 72 10.18 -15.26 8.04
N HIS A 73 10.63 -14.11 7.53
CA HIS A 73 11.81 -13.96 6.67
C HIS A 73 12.67 -12.79 7.18
N ARG A 74 12.81 -12.66 8.50
CA ARG A 74 13.55 -11.55 9.11
C ARG A 74 15.00 -11.52 8.62
N GLY A 75 15.49 -10.34 8.25
CA GLY A 75 16.82 -10.14 7.70
C GLY A 75 16.95 -10.46 6.21
N SER A 76 15.84 -10.75 5.51
CA SER A 76 15.86 -10.95 4.06
C SER A 76 15.88 -9.64 3.27
N ASN A 77 15.51 -8.53 3.91
CA ASN A 77 15.31 -7.22 3.26
C ASN A 77 14.31 -7.31 2.08
N GLU A 78 13.34 -8.23 2.16
CA GLU A 78 12.33 -8.44 1.14
C GLU A 78 11.09 -7.57 1.37
N GLY A 79 10.61 -6.95 0.30
CA GLY A 79 9.30 -6.30 0.19
C GLY A 79 9.26 -5.52 -1.12
N PHE A 80 8.46 -4.47 -1.20
CA PHE A 80 8.40 -3.63 -2.39
C PHE A 80 9.64 -2.78 -2.57
N LYS A 81 10.23 -2.90 -3.76
CA LYS A 81 11.34 -2.11 -4.26
C LYS A 81 10.89 -1.36 -5.51
N TYR A 82 11.64 -0.36 -5.93
CA TYR A 82 11.27 0.40 -7.13
C TYR A 82 11.20 -0.46 -8.40
N LYS A 83 12.01 -1.52 -8.53
CA LYS A 83 11.88 -2.50 -9.63
C LYS A 83 10.52 -3.18 -9.75
N ASP A 84 9.74 -3.18 -8.66
CA ASP A 84 8.40 -3.79 -8.63
C ASP A 84 7.32 -2.84 -9.17
N ILE A 85 7.66 -1.58 -9.42
CA ILE A 85 6.75 -0.54 -9.88
C ILE A 85 6.95 -0.29 -11.37
N ARG A 86 5.82 -0.16 -12.09
CA ARG A 86 5.80 0.55 -13.37
C ARG A 86 4.79 1.69 -13.28
N LEU A 87 5.25 2.91 -13.50
CA LEU A 87 4.41 4.10 -13.60
C LEU A 87 4.15 4.38 -15.08
N SER A 88 2.88 4.53 -15.44
CA SER A 88 2.46 4.91 -16.78
C SER A 88 1.33 5.93 -16.77
N LEU A 89 1.34 6.83 -17.75
CA LEU A 89 0.23 7.71 -18.07
C LEU A 89 -0.55 7.07 -19.22
N CYS A 90 -1.84 6.83 -19.02
CA CYS A 90 -2.71 6.14 -19.97
C CYS A 90 -4.04 6.91 -20.12
N PRO A 91 -4.70 6.87 -21.29
CA PRO A 91 -6.05 7.39 -21.43
C PRO A 91 -7.03 6.48 -20.69
N HIS A 92 -7.93 7.08 -19.91
CA HIS A 92 -9.03 6.37 -19.27
C HIS A 92 -10.01 5.87 -20.33
N LYS A 93 -10.34 4.57 -20.32
CA LYS A 93 -11.13 3.93 -21.39
C LYS A 93 -12.46 4.63 -21.68
N ALA A 94 -13.16 5.09 -20.64
CA ALA A 94 -14.48 5.68 -20.79
C ALA A 94 -14.46 7.18 -21.10
N SER A 95 -13.50 7.93 -20.54
CA SER A 95 -13.50 9.40 -20.61
C SER A 95 -12.43 9.99 -21.53
N GLY A 96 -11.47 9.18 -21.99
CA GLY A 96 -10.30 9.64 -22.76
C GLY A 96 -9.28 10.44 -21.94
N THR A 97 -9.63 10.88 -20.73
CA THR A 97 -8.78 11.66 -19.84
C THR A 97 -7.51 10.91 -19.47
N LEU A 98 -6.35 11.56 -19.55
CA LEU A 98 -5.07 10.96 -19.16
C LEU A 98 -4.98 10.80 -17.65
N ARG A 99 -4.72 9.56 -17.20
CA ARG A 99 -4.56 9.20 -15.78
C ARG A 99 -3.28 8.42 -15.56
N TYR A 100 -2.61 8.72 -14.45
CA TYR A 100 -1.50 7.90 -13.98
C TYR A 100 -2.00 6.54 -13.48
N GLN A 101 -1.20 5.52 -13.72
CA GLN A 101 -1.44 4.14 -13.30
C GLN A 101 -0.13 3.57 -12.75
N ILE A 102 -0.21 2.89 -11.62
CA ILE A 102 0.90 2.19 -10.99
C ILE A 102 0.61 0.70 -11.09
N ALA A 103 1.44 -0.02 -11.82
CA ALA A 103 1.46 -1.47 -11.82
C ALA A 103 2.47 -1.96 -10.79
N LEU A 104 2.00 -2.75 -9.82
CA LEU A 104 2.78 -3.30 -8.72
C LEU A 104 2.94 -4.82 -8.87
N THR A 105 4.17 -5.28 -9.05
CA THR A 105 4.51 -6.70 -9.16
C THR A 105 4.67 -7.34 -7.78
N LEU A 106 3.90 -8.41 -7.50
CA LEU A 106 3.88 -9.08 -6.21
C LEU A 106 4.88 -10.24 -6.12
N ARG A 107 6.19 -9.94 -6.05
CA ARG A 107 7.27 -10.94 -5.94
C ARG A 107 7.19 -11.84 -4.70
N ASN A 108 6.70 -11.30 -3.59
CA ASN A 108 6.82 -11.94 -2.27
C ASN A 108 5.55 -12.70 -1.84
N ARG A 109 4.62 -12.93 -2.77
CA ARG A 109 3.36 -13.62 -2.50
C ARG A 109 3.61 -15.05 -2.02
N LYS A 110 2.98 -15.39 -0.89
CA LYS A 110 3.08 -16.71 -0.28
C LYS A 110 2.75 -17.80 -1.31
N PHE A 111 3.57 -18.86 -1.36
CA PHE A 111 3.50 -19.97 -2.33
C PHE A 111 3.84 -19.63 -3.79
N GLN A 112 4.20 -18.39 -4.10
CA GLN A 112 4.61 -17.94 -5.45
C GLN A 112 6.00 -17.28 -5.42
N ARG A 113 6.74 -17.43 -4.32
CA ARG A 113 8.09 -16.86 -4.15
C ARG A 113 9.07 -17.56 -5.09
N LYS A 114 9.96 -16.78 -5.71
CA LYS A 114 10.96 -17.24 -6.69
C LYS A 114 10.37 -17.86 -7.97
N ASN A 115 9.08 -17.64 -8.23
CA ASN A 115 8.45 -18.03 -9.48
C ASN A 115 8.49 -16.86 -10.47
N GLU A 116 9.38 -16.94 -11.46
CA GLU A 116 9.55 -15.89 -12.48
C GLU A 116 8.52 -15.98 -13.62
N GLY A 117 7.81 -17.12 -13.75
CA GLY A 117 6.99 -17.42 -14.92
C GLY A 117 5.68 -16.64 -15.04
N SER A 118 5.13 -16.12 -13.93
CA SER A 118 3.99 -15.19 -13.93
C SER A 118 3.75 -14.65 -12.52
N LEU A 119 4.33 -13.49 -12.22
CA LEU A 119 4.07 -12.80 -10.96
C LEU A 119 2.77 -12.01 -11.04
N PRO A 120 1.86 -12.11 -10.05
CA PRO A 120 0.65 -11.30 -10.04
C PRO A 120 0.99 -9.81 -10.03
N VAL A 121 0.31 -9.05 -10.88
CA VAL A 121 0.40 -7.58 -10.94
C VAL A 121 -0.92 -7.01 -10.47
N ILE A 122 -0.86 -6.04 -9.55
CA ILE A 122 -2.02 -5.24 -9.15
C ILE A 122 -1.91 -3.84 -9.76
N MET A 123 -3.04 -3.21 -10.02
CA MET A 123 -3.12 -1.87 -10.60
C MET A 123 -3.65 -0.89 -9.56
N LEU A 124 -2.98 0.23 -9.40
CA LEU A 124 -3.45 1.39 -8.66
C LEU A 124 -3.67 2.53 -9.64
N TYR A 125 -4.79 3.23 -9.51
CA TYR A 125 -5.20 4.28 -10.42
C TYR A 125 -5.12 5.64 -9.74
N GLU A 126 -4.78 6.65 -10.51
CA GLU A 126 -4.89 8.04 -10.07
C GLU A 126 -6.34 8.42 -9.81
N GLU A 127 -6.57 9.02 -8.65
CA GLU A 127 -7.78 9.75 -8.30
C GLU A 127 -7.68 11.19 -8.79
N LEU A 128 -8.68 11.63 -9.55
CA LEU A 128 -8.74 12.96 -10.18
C LEU A 128 -9.65 13.93 -9.42
N ASP A 129 -10.55 13.41 -8.59
CA ASP A 129 -11.40 14.23 -7.72
C ASP A 129 -10.55 14.89 -6.62
N PRO A 130 -10.48 16.25 -6.58
CA PRO A 130 -9.73 16.97 -5.56
C PRO A 130 -10.15 16.63 -4.13
N GLU A 131 -11.43 16.35 -3.89
CA GLU A 131 -11.93 15.99 -2.57
C GLU A 131 -11.38 14.63 -2.10
N ARG A 132 -10.93 13.78 -3.04
CA ARG A 132 -10.42 12.44 -2.78
C ARG A 132 -8.90 12.31 -2.96
N TYR A 133 -8.17 13.41 -3.12
CA TYR A 133 -6.71 13.36 -3.29
C TYR A 133 -5.98 12.71 -2.12
N PHE A 134 -6.53 12.80 -0.90
CA PHE A 134 -5.95 12.18 0.29
C PHE A 134 -5.95 10.64 0.25
N VAL A 135 -6.76 10.01 -0.61
CA VAL A 135 -6.73 8.55 -0.85
C VAL A 135 -6.13 8.17 -2.20
N CYS A 136 -5.53 9.12 -2.92
CA CYS A 136 -4.94 8.86 -4.24
C CYS A 136 -3.62 8.08 -4.13
N PRO A 137 -3.55 6.79 -4.50
CA PRO A 137 -2.33 5.99 -4.34
C PRO A 137 -1.17 6.53 -5.17
N TYR A 138 -1.45 7.14 -6.33
CA TYR A 138 -0.45 7.79 -7.17
C TYR A 138 0.26 8.93 -6.42
N ARG A 139 -0.49 9.84 -5.77
CA ARG A 139 0.09 10.98 -5.07
C ARG A 139 1.00 10.54 -3.92
N TRP A 140 0.57 9.53 -3.16
CA TRP A 140 1.38 8.97 -2.07
C TRP A 140 2.63 8.26 -2.57
N PHE A 141 2.54 7.51 -3.67
CA PHE A 141 3.73 6.96 -4.31
C PHE A 141 4.70 8.07 -4.75
N MET A 142 4.21 9.13 -5.40
CA MET A 142 5.05 10.24 -5.85
C MET A 142 5.72 10.95 -4.67
N SER A 143 5.04 11.08 -3.52
CA SER A 143 5.62 11.66 -2.30
C SER A 143 6.82 10.89 -1.76
N LEU A 144 6.95 9.59 -2.11
CA LEU A 144 8.08 8.74 -1.77
C LEU A 144 9.13 8.71 -2.90
N ALA A 145 8.68 8.65 -4.15
CA ALA A 145 9.52 8.50 -5.33
C ALA A 145 10.31 9.77 -5.70
N LEU A 146 9.69 10.95 -5.58
CA LEU A 146 10.34 12.22 -5.94
C LEU A 146 11.52 12.56 -5.03
N PRO A 147 11.41 12.47 -3.68
CA PRO A 147 12.57 12.69 -2.81
C PRO A 147 13.70 11.67 -3.00
N ASP A 148 13.39 10.49 -3.54
CA ASP A 148 14.37 9.44 -3.81
C ASP A 148 15.03 9.59 -5.20
N GLU A 149 14.57 10.58 -5.98
CA GLU A 149 15.05 10.93 -7.32
C GLU A 149 15.11 9.71 -8.26
N VAL A 150 14.06 8.89 -8.25
CA VAL A 150 14.11 7.56 -8.88
C VAL A 150 13.91 7.57 -10.39
N PHE A 151 13.34 8.63 -10.98
CA PHE A 151 13.00 8.66 -12.40
C PHE A 151 14.17 9.10 -13.27
N VAL A 152 14.33 8.48 -14.44
CA VAL A 152 15.41 8.79 -15.37
C VAL A 152 15.22 10.18 -15.99
N GLU A 153 14.02 10.46 -16.43
CA GLU A 153 13.76 11.60 -17.32
C GLU A 153 13.31 12.87 -16.57
N TYR A 154 12.88 12.76 -15.32
CA TYR A 154 12.20 13.85 -14.60
C TYR A 154 12.60 13.87 -13.12
N ASN A 155 13.05 15.02 -12.64
CA ASN A 155 13.25 15.24 -11.19
C ASN A 155 12.37 16.38 -10.65
N ASP A 156 11.75 17.19 -11.52
CA ASP A 156 10.86 18.27 -11.12
C ASP A 156 9.39 17.77 -11.09
N PRO A 157 8.70 17.87 -9.93
CA PRO A 157 7.28 17.52 -9.81
C PRO A 157 6.39 18.19 -10.88
N ALA A 158 6.70 19.42 -11.30
CA ALA A 158 5.89 20.17 -12.28
C ALA A 158 5.90 19.52 -13.68
N GLU A 159 6.88 18.65 -13.98
CA GLU A 159 6.91 17.92 -15.25
C GLU A 159 5.84 16.83 -15.34
N PHE A 160 5.39 16.31 -14.19
CA PHE A 160 4.30 15.33 -14.14
C PHE A 160 2.93 15.96 -14.40
N ASP A 161 2.79 17.28 -14.25
CA ASP A 161 1.58 18.01 -14.64
C ASP A 161 1.48 18.22 -16.15
N LYS A 162 2.60 18.12 -16.88
CA LYS A 162 2.65 18.18 -18.35
C LYS A 162 2.23 16.84 -18.95
N ARG A 163 0.92 16.58 -18.90
CA ARG A 163 0.32 15.31 -19.35
C ARG A 163 0.21 15.25 -20.87
N TRP A 164 0.96 14.33 -21.47
CA TRP A 164 0.87 14.03 -22.89
C TRP A 164 1.28 12.59 -23.18
N ILE A 165 0.76 12.04 -24.27
CA ILE A 165 1.13 10.74 -24.83
C ILE A 165 1.44 10.95 -26.32
N ARG A 166 2.43 10.23 -26.86
CA ARG A 166 2.80 10.34 -28.27
C ARG A 166 1.65 9.87 -29.16
N THR A 167 1.34 10.61 -30.22
CA THR A 167 0.32 10.20 -31.20
C THR A 167 0.61 8.78 -31.72
N GLY A 168 -0.42 7.93 -31.73
CA GLY A 168 -0.31 6.52 -32.11
C GLY A 168 0.10 5.57 -30.98
N THR A 169 0.33 6.06 -29.77
CA THR A 169 0.59 5.23 -28.58
C THR A 169 -0.55 5.37 -27.57
N ASN A 170 -0.81 4.31 -26.79
CA ASN A 170 -1.87 4.26 -25.78
C ASN A 170 -1.36 4.45 -24.35
N SER A 171 -0.05 4.68 -24.18
CA SER A 171 0.54 4.91 -22.86
C SER A 171 1.90 5.59 -23.00
N ARG A 172 2.31 6.29 -21.95
CA ARG A 172 3.67 6.79 -21.75
C ARG A 172 4.19 6.24 -20.43
N GLN A 173 5.28 5.47 -20.48
CA GLN A 173 5.92 4.89 -19.30
C GLN A 173 7.01 5.84 -18.77
N TYR A 174 7.15 5.87 -17.44
CA TYR A 174 8.21 6.59 -16.73
C TYR A 174 9.22 5.57 -16.21
N HIS A 175 10.49 5.73 -16.56
CA HIS A 175 11.52 4.75 -16.23
C HIS A 175 12.19 5.08 -14.91
N ILE A 176 12.49 4.04 -14.15
CA ILE A 176 13.25 4.12 -12.91
C ILE A 176 14.74 3.94 -13.24
N LYS A 177 15.61 4.73 -12.61
CA LYS A 177 17.05 4.64 -12.76
C LYS A 177 17.55 3.27 -12.28
N GLU A 178 18.49 2.68 -13.01
CA GLU A 178 18.99 1.32 -12.73
C GLU A 178 19.57 1.19 -11.31
N ASP A 179 20.28 2.22 -10.84
CA ASP A 179 20.87 2.27 -9.48
C ASP A 179 19.82 2.37 -8.37
N LYS A 180 18.56 2.72 -8.70
CA LYS A 180 17.45 2.86 -7.76
C LYS A 180 16.52 1.64 -7.74
N MET A 181 16.68 0.71 -8.69
CA MET A 181 15.81 -0.48 -8.82
C MET A 181 15.70 -1.31 -7.54
N GLU A 182 16.82 -1.47 -6.81
CA GLU A 182 16.87 -2.29 -5.60
C GLU A 182 16.51 -1.54 -4.31
N LEU A 183 16.32 -0.21 -4.39
CA LEU A 183 15.97 0.63 -3.25
C LEU A 183 14.54 0.28 -2.77
N PRO A 184 14.35 -0.01 -1.46
CA PRO A 184 13.01 -0.27 -0.94
C PRO A 184 12.17 1.01 -0.95
N ILE A 185 10.87 0.85 -1.20
CA ILE A 185 9.93 1.99 -1.18
C ILE A 185 9.62 2.41 0.26
N LEU A 186 9.35 1.41 1.13
CA LEU A 186 9.03 1.59 2.55
C LEU A 186 10.28 1.28 3.38
N ARG A 187 11.02 2.31 3.78
CA ARG A 187 12.36 2.17 4.36
C ARG A 187 12.31 2.24 5.88
N LYS A 188 13.22 1.52 6.52
CA LYS A 188 13.32 1.49 7.98
C LYS A 188 13.83 2.83 8.51
N LEU A 189 13.38 3.20 9.71
CA LEU A 189 13.98 4.29 10.48
C LEU A 189 15.19 3.74 11.28
N GLU A 190 16.36 4.36 11.11
CA GLU A 190 17.60 4.08 11.83
C GLU A 190 17.98 5.30 12.67
N GLY A 191 17.67 5.24 13.98
CA GLY A 191 17.74 6.41 14.85
C GLY A 191 16.77 7.49 14.36
N ASN A 192 17.32 8.59 13.83
CA ASN A 192 16.54 9.73 13.31
C ASN A 192 16.63 9.86 11.77
N LYS A 193 17.22 8.88 11.09
CA LYS A 193 17.39 8.90 9.63
C LYS A 193 16.66 7.74 8.99
N ILE A 194 16.24 7.92 7.75
CA ILE A 194 15.71 6.83 6.93
C ILE A 194 16.88 6.01 6.42
N SER A 195 16.78 4.70 6.55
CA SER A 195 17.78 3.76 6.04
C SER A 195 17.96 3.96 4.53
N GLU A 196 19.20 3.90 4.07
CA GLU A 196 19.51 4.00 2.64
C GLU A 196 19.15 2.71 1.89
N THR A 197 19.08 1.56 2.58
CA THR A 197 18.95 0.26 1.93
C THR A 197 18.02 -0.73 2.64
N GLU A 198 17.72 -0.53 3.92
CA GLU A 198 16.89 -1.46 4.69
C GLU A 198 15.40 -1.12 4.58
N ILE A 199 14.61 -2.15 4.28
CA ILE A 199 13.16 -2.09 4.26
C ILE A 199 12.59 -2.07 5.68
N MET A 200 11.44 -1.44 5.84
CA MET A 200 10.67 -1.49 7.08
C MET A 200 10.22 -2.93 7.38
N SER A 201 10.23 -3.31 8.65
CA SER A 201 9.69 -4.60 9.08
C SER A 201 8.18 -4.57 9.31
N ALA A 202 7.51 -5.71 9.11
CA ALA A 202 6.11 -5.91 9.44
C ALA A 202 5.80 -5.61 10.92
N THR A 203 6.78 -5.80 11.82
CA THR A 203 6.64 -5.45 13.23
C THR A 203 6.64 -3.94 13.43
N SER A 204 7.52 -3.21 12.74
CA SER A 204 7.58 -1.75 12.82
C SER A 204 6.31 -1.10 12.29
N ILE A 205 5.86 -1.48 11.08
CA ILE A 205 4.61 -0.95 10.53
C ILE A 205 3.40 -1.31 11.40
N GLY A 206 3.38 -2.54 11.97
CA GLY A 206 2.33 -2.95 12.90
C GLY A 206 2.28 -2.12 14.17
N LYS A 207 3.43 -1.67 14.70
CA LYS A 207 3.47 -0.74 15.84
C LYS A 207 2.91 0.63 15.47
N TYR A 208 3.30 1.17 14.32
CA TYR A 208 2.79 2.46 13.86
C TYR A 208 1.27 2.45 13.66
N LEU A 209 0.74 1.41 12.99
CA LEU A 209 -0.70 1.27 12.77
C LEU A 209 -1.46 1.14 14.09
N ARG A 210 -0.95 0.34 15.03
CA ARG A 210 -1.58 0.19 16.34
C ARG A 210 -1.65 1.54 17.08
N GLN A 211 -0.53 2.25 17.14
CA GLN A 211 -0.48 3.55 17.82
C GLN A 211 -1.38 4.59 17.13
N LEU A 212 -1.45 4.56 15.80
CA LEU A 212 -2.35 5.42 15.04
C LEU A 212 -3.82 5.11 15.38
N GLY A 213 -4.21 3.83 15.44
CA GLY A 213 -5.55 3.42 15.84
C GLY A 213 -5.92 3.84 17.25
N GLU A 214 -5.00 3.65 18.20
CA GLU A 214 -5.17 4.08 19.59
C GLU A 214 -5.40 5.60 19.67
N ARG A 215 -4.63 6.40 18.92
CA ARG A 215 -4.82 7.87 18.87
C ARG A 215 -6.11 8.29 18.16
N CYS A 216 -6.53 7.54 17.15
CA CYS A 216 -7.78 7.76 16.44
C CYS A 216 -9.01 7.34 17.28
N GLY A 217 -8.81 6.73 18.45
CA GLY A 217 -9.88 6.33 19.37
C GLY A 217 -10.45 4.93 19.13
N TYR A 218 -9.82 4.11 18.28
CA TYR A 218 -10.23 2.71 18.12
C TYR A 218 -9.90 1.91 19.39
N GLU A 219 -10.92 1.28 19.97
CA GLU A 219 -10.76 0.43 21.16
C GLU A 219 -9.92 -0.83 20.89
N GLU A 220 -10.07 -1.37 19.68
CA GLU A 220 -9.34 -2.55 19.22
C GLU A 220 -8.12 -2.14 18.37
N PRO A 221 -6.97 -2.84 18.51
CA PRO A 221 -5.76 -2.45 17.82
C PRO A 221 -5.91 -2.61 16.31
N LEU A 222 -5.68 -1.53 15.57
CA LEU A 222 -5.55 -1.58 14.12
C LEU A 222 -4.36 -2.47 13.75
N THR A 223 -4.65 -3.49 12.95
CA THR A 223 -3.63 -4.36 12.37
C THR A 223 -3.74 -4.35 10.87
N TYR A 224 -2.64 -4.67 10.19
CA TYR A 224 -2.66 -4.91 8.75
C TYR A 224 -3.66 -6.00 8.30
N TYR A 225 -4.04 -6.92 9.19
CA TYR A 225 -5.09 -7.91 8.87
C TYR A 225 -6.49 -7.32 8.92
N THR A 226 -6.69 -6.20 9.61
CA THR A 226 -7.97 -5.52 9.75
C THR A 226 -8.41 -4.96 8.38
N PHE A 227 -7.52 -4.27 7.66
CA PHE A 227 -7.74 -3.79 6.28
C PHE A 227 -7.94 -4.94 5.28
N ARG A 228 -7.10 -5.98 5.37
CA ARG A 228 -7.21 -7.15 4.49
C ARG A 228 -8.55 -7.88 4.62
N ARG A 229 -9.08 -8.00 5.83
CA ARG A 229 -10.40 -8.60 6.04
C ARG A 229 -11.50 -7.69 5.52
N GLY A 230 -11.34 -6.37 5.68
CA GLY A 230 -12.15 -5.34 5.03
C GLY A 230 -12.35 -5.60 3.55
N PHE A 231 -11.23 -5.62 2.83
CA PHE A 231 -11.20 -5.93 1.41
C PHE A 231 -11.88 -7.27 1.09
N GLY A 232 -11.53 -8.35 1.81
CA GLY A 232 -12.12 -9.67 1.59
C GLY A 232 -13.64 -9.69 1.76
N ASN A 233 -14.16 -9.09 2.84
CA ASN A 233 -15.60 -9.00 3.09
C ASN A 233 -16.32 -8.15 2.03
N GLY A 234 -15.66 -7.11 1.56
CA GLY A 234 -16.15 -6.25 0.51
C GLY A 234 -16.28 -6.95 -0.85
N VAL A 235 -15.26 -7.74 -1.22
CA VAL A 235 -15.31 -8.58 -2.43
C VAL A 235 -16.37 -9.68 -2.32
N GLU A 236 -16.55 -10.26 -1.13
CA GLU A 236 -17.56 -11.29 -0.85
C GLU A 236 -18.99 -10.72 -0.72
N GLY A 237 -19.18 -9.40 -0.88
CA GLY A 237 -20.49 -8.75 -0.74
C GLY A 237 -21.09 -8.83 0.67
N LYS A 238 -20.28 -9.19 1.67
CA LYS A 238 -20.70 -9.28 3.08
C LYS A 238 -20.71 -7.93 3.78
N CYS A 239 -20.27 -6.88 3.10
CA CYS A 239 -20.35 -5.51 3.56
C CYS A 239 -21.14 -4.68 2.54
N HIS A 240 -22.25 -4.09 3.00
CA HIS A 240 -23.03 -3.13 2.21
C HIS A 240 -22.33 -1.78 2.24
N HIS A 241 -21.44 -1.52 1.29
CA HIS A 241 -21.12 -0.17 0.85
C HIS A 241 -20.82 -0.20 -0.66
N GLU A 242 -21.48 0.67 -1.42
CA GLU A 242 -21.52 0.67 -2.89
C GLU A 242 -20.17 0.96 -3.59
N LEU A 243 -19.09 1.20 -2.83
CA LEU A 243 -17.83 1.72 -3.36
C LEU A 243 -16.89 0.67 -3.99
N ILE A 244 -17.06 -0.62 -3.69
CA ILE A 244 -16.20 -1.67 -4.29
C ILE A 244 -16.58 -1.95 -5.75
N ARG A 245 -17.80 -1.57 -6.17
CA ARG A 245 -18.24 -1.76 -7.55
C ARG A 245 -17.48 -0.86 -8.54
N ALA A 246 -16.95 0.29 -8.14
CA ALA A 246 -16.25 1.19 -9.06
C ALA A 246 -14.86 0.68 -9.49
N THR A 247 -14.23 -0.23 -8.73
CA THR A 247 -12.93 -0.82 -9.12
C THR A 247 -13.12 -2.09 -9.96
N LEU A 248 -14.26 -2.78 -9.84
CA LEU A 248 -14.55 -4.02 -10.56
C LEU A 248 -15.40 -3.80 -11.83
N SER A 249 -16.07 -2.66 -11.99
CA SER A 249 -16.87 -2.32 -13.18
C SER A 249 -16.05 -1.84 -14.39
N ILE A 250 -14.72 -1.80 -14.30
CA ILE A 250 -13.82 -1.43 -15.42
C ILE A 250 -13.41 -2.67 -16.26
N THR A 251 -13.93 -3.86 -15.91
CA THR A 251 -13.67 -5.14 -16.61
C THR A 251 -14.91 -5.78 -17.24
N SER A 252 -15.82 -4.97 -17.76
CA SER A 252 -16.83 -5.41 -18.72
C SER A 252 -16.98 -4.39 -19.84
#